data_AF-A0A2N6VCP5-F1
#
_entry.id   AF-A0A2N6VCP5-F1
#
_cell.length_a   1.000
_cell.length_b   1.000
_cell.length_c   1.000
_cell.angle_alpha   90.00
_cell.angle_beta   90.00
_cell.angle_gamma   90.00
#
_symmetry.space_group_name_H-M   'P 1'
#
loop_
_entity.id
_entity.type
_entity.pdbx_description
1 polymer ?
#
loop_
_entity_poly.entity_id
_entity_poly.type
_entity_poly.pdbx_seq_one_letter_code
_entity_poly.pdbx_strand_id
1 'polypeptide(L)'
;AFAARGLNLDITRGKPAPEQLDLSADLLTNVTGDDFTSPSGIDTRNYGGLDGLKELREIFGALYKVPTEQILAQGSSSLTLEYMTLDFAKRYGTPTGGPWT
;
A
#
# COMPACT_ATOMS: atom_id res chain seq x y z
N ALA A 1 -21.58 15.53 36.06
CA ALA A 1 -20.25 16.17 36.20
C ALA A 1 -19.60 16.52 34.85
N PHE A 2 -19.43 15.57 33.91
CA PHE A 2 -18.71 15.85 32.65
C PHE A 2 -19.48 16.70 31.62
N ALA A 3 -20.81 16.54 31.50
CA ALA A 3 -21.62 17.26 30.52
C ALA A 3 -21.62 18.80 30.70
N ALA A 4 -21.41 19.29 31.93
CA ALA A 4 -21.35 20.72 32.23
C ALA A 4 -19.99 21.38 31.88
N ARG A 5 -19.01 20.61 31.39
CA ARG A 5 -17.63 21.08 31.17
C ARG A 5 -17.38 21.63 29.76
N GLY A 6 -18.37 21.66 28.88
CA GLY A 6 -18.23 22.21 27.51
C GLY A 6 -17.12 21.53 26.69
N LEU A 7 -16.93 20.21 26.85
CA LEU A 7 -15.85 19.48 26.20
C LEU A 7 -16.07 19.42 24.67
N ASN A 8 -15.01 19.69 23.91
CA ASN A 8 -14.97 19.53 22.45
C ASN A 8 -13.94 18.45 22.09
N LEU A 9 -14.35 17.19 22.16
CA LEU A 9 -13.50 16.02 21.91
C LEU A 9 -14.01 15.27 20.69
N ASP A 10 -13.09 14.76 19.88
CA ASP A 10 -13.37 13.98 18.68
C ASP A 10 -12.71 12.60 18.75
N ILE A 11 -13.55 11.57 18.89
CA ILE A 11 -13.18 10.15 18.95
C ILE A 11 -13.50 9.39 17.65
N THR A 12 -13.78 10.09 16.55
CA THR A 12 -14.21 9.48 15.28
C THR A 12 -13.05 9.14 14.34
N ARG A 13 -11.83 9.62 14.65
CA ARG A 13 -10.71 9.61 13.73
C ARG A 13 -9.94 8.28 13.75
N GLY A 14 -10.17 7.43 12.76
CA GLY A 14 -9.39 6.23 12.48
C GLY A 14 -8.11 6.51 11.68
N LYS A 15 -7.29 7.47 12.10
CA LYS A 15 -6.01 7.83 11.45
C LYS A 15 -4.88 7.93 12.46
N PRO A 16 -3.61 7.71 12.06
CA PRO A 16 -2.47 7.86 12.96
C PRO A 16 -2.40 9.25 13.61
N ALA A 17 -1.91 9.29 14.85
CA ALA A 17 -1.57 10.53 15.55
C ALA A 17 -0.29 11.16 14.97
N PRO A 18 -0.05 12.47 15.15
CA PRO A 18 1.17 13.14 14.66
C PRO A 18 2.46 12.42 15.07
N GLU A 19 2.55 11.99 16.32
CA GLU A 19 3.73 11.32 16.87
C GLU A 19 3.99 9.95 16.20
N GLN A 20 2.95 9.30 15.67
CA GLN A 20 3.10 8.08 14.88
C GLN A 20 3.57 8.36 13.45
N LEU A 21 3.22 9.53 12.89
CA LEU A 21 3.72 9.97 11.58
C LEU A 21 5.21 10.33 11.67
N ASP A 22 5.63 10.92 12.80
CA ASP A 22 7.03 11.29 13.04
C ASP A 22 7.98 10.09 13.02
N LEU A 23 7.52 8.88 13.38
CA LEU A 23 8.31 7.64 13.27
C LEU A 23 8.81 7.34 11.86
N SER A 24 8.12 7.89 10.84
CA SER A 24 8.40 7.66 9.43
C SER A 24 8.90 8.92 8.72
N ALA A 25 9.20 10.01 9.44
CA ALA A 25 9.57 11.29 8.85
C ALA A 25 10.79 11.19 7.92
N ASP A 26 11.78 10.39 8.30
CA ASP A 26 13.01 10.20 7.51
C ASP A 26 12.76 9.58 6.14
N LEU A 27 11.66 8.83 5.95
CA LEU A 27 11.30 8.27 4.63
C LEU A 27 11.03 9.37 3.58
N LEU A 28 10.72 10.60 4.01
CA LEU A 28 10.52 11.73 3.10
C LEU A 28 11.83 12.24 2.47
N THR A 29 12.98 11.92 3.08
CA THR A 29 14.28 12.49 2.68
C THR A 29 15.38 11.44 2.47
N ASN A 30 15.20 10.22 2.95
CA ASN A 30 16.22 9.15 2.87
C ASN A 30 16.46 8.62 1.45
N VAL A 31 15.55 8.84 0.50
CA VAL A 31 15.74 8.45 -0.90
C VAL A 31 16.19 9.67 -1.67
N THR A 32 17.43 9.66 -2.14
CA THR A 32 18.03 10.75 -2.92
C THR A 32 18.00 10.48 -4.41
N GLY A 33 18.43 11.47 -5.21
CA GLY A 33 18.55 11.32 -6.66
C GLY A 33 19.58 10.27 -7.12
N ASP A 34 20.41 9.76 -6.20
CA ASP A 34 21.42 8.73 -6.47
C ASP A 34 20.91 7.31 -6.09
N ASP A 35 19.79 7.21 -5.35
CA ASP A 35 19.24 5.95 -4.82
C ASP A 35 18.18 5.32 -5.76
N PHE A 36 18.42 5.37 -7.07
CA PHE A 36 17.45 4.92 -8.07
C PHE A 36 17.70 3.51 -8.61
N THR A 37 18.82 2.88 -8.27
CA THR A 37 19.14 1.55 -8.77
C THR A 37 18.74 0.51 -7.72
N SER A 38 17.81 -0.38 -8.04
CA SER A 38 17.42 -1.48 -7.14
C SER A 38 18.59 -2.45 -6.90
N PRO A 39 18.53 -3.29 -5.86
CA PRO A 39 19.54 -4.35 -5.66
C PRO A 39 19.70 -5.31 -6.84
N SER A 40 18.65 -5.54 -7.62
CA SER A 40 18.67 -6.30 -8.88
C SER A 40 19.19 -5.52 -10.10
N GLY A 41 19.60 -4.26 -9.92
CA GLY A 41 20.17 -3.42 -10.98
C GLY A 41 19.14 -2.71 -11.85
N ILE A 42 17.88 -2.59 -11.41
CA ILE A 42 16.82 -1.90 -12.15
C ILE A 42 16.88 -0.40 -11.86
N ASP A 43 16.89 0.42 -12.91
CA ASP A 43 16.68 1.86 -12.79
C ASP A 43 15.19 2.16 -12.55
N THR A 44 14.84 2.53 -11.31
CA THR A 44 13.45 2.73 -10.85
C THR A 44 12.81 4.02 -11.38
N ARG A 45 13.56 4.85 -12.12
CA ARG A 45 13.04 6.08 -12.75
C ARG A 45 12.37 5.83 -14.08
N ASN A 46 12.52 4.62 -14.64
CA ASN A 46 11.98 4.27 -15.93
C ASN A 46 10.85 3.22 -15.83
N TYR A 47 10.11 3.04 -16.92
CA TYR A 47 9.00 2.12 -16.99
C TYR A 47 9.44 0.65 -16.87
N GLY A 48 8.57 -0.16 -16.26
CA GLY A 48 8.74 -1.61 -16.17
C GLY A 48 8.24 -2.15 -14.83
N GLY A 49 8.13 -3.48 -14.73
CA GLY A 49 7.81 -4.16 -13.47
C GLY A 49 6.36 -4.01 -13.01
N LEU A 50 5.44 -4.72 -13.66
CA LEU A 50 4.02 -4.68 -13.32
C LEU A 50 3.69 -5.20 -11.91
N ASP A 51 4.54 -6.04 -11.34
CA ASP A 51 4.29 -6.64 -10.02
C ASP A 51 4.81 -5.78 -8.85
N GLY A 52 5.56 -4.72 -9.14
CA GLY A 52 6.40 -4.01 -8.18
C GLY A 52 7.77 -4.65 -7.94
N LEU A 53 8.68 -3.90 -7.30
CA LEU A 53 10.06 -4.35 -7.06
C LEU A 53 10.11 -5.64 -6.25
N LYS A 54 10.91 -6.61 -6.72
CA LYS A 54 11.06 -7.93 -6.07
C LYS A 54 11.54 -7.78 -4.63
N GLU A 55 12.51 -6.92 -4.40
CA GLU A 55 13.14 -6.70 -3.10
C GLU A 55 12.16 -6.09 -2.10
N LEU A 56 11.28 -5.21 -2.56
CA LEU A 56 10.19 -4.68 -1.73
C LEU A 56 9.22 -5.81 -1.35
N ARG A 57 8.83 -6.64 -2.34
CA ARG A 57 7.92 -7.77 -2.11
C ARG A 57 8.53 -8.81 -1.17
N GLU A 58 9.84 -9.04 -1.22
CA GLU A 58 10.56 -9.97 -0.32
C GLU A 58 10.51 -9.53 1.15
N ILE A 59 10.64 -8.21 1.41
CA ILE A 59 10.47 -7.65 2.77
C ILE A 59 9.09 -8.00 3.33
N PHE A 60 8.04 -7.77 2.55
CA PHE A 60 6.66 -8.06 2.97
C PHE A 60 6.33 -9.56 2.94
N GLY A 61 6.94 -10.35 2.07
CA GLY A 61 6.80 -11.80 2.03
C GLY A 61 7.29 -12.46 3.31
N ALA A 62 8.43 -12.00 3.82
CA ALA A 62 8.93 -12.43 5.13
C ALA A 62 7.97 -12.01 6.27
N LEU A 63 7.45 -10.77 6.25
CA LEU A 63 6.53 -10.26 7.26
C LEU A 63 5.21 -11.05 7.31
N TYR A 64 4.60 -11.30 6.14
CA TYR A 64 3.31 -11.97 6.02
C TYR A 64 3.41 -13.50 5.96
N LYS A 65 4.62 -14.06 5.80
CA LYS A 65 4.88 -15.49 5.63
C LYS A 65 4.18 -16.07 4.39
N VAL A 66 4.25 -15.33 3.29
CA VAL A 66 3.65 -15.68 1.99
C VAL A 66 4.77 -15.69 0.93
N PRO A 67 4.76 -16.63 -0.04
CA PRO A 67 5.72 -16.62 -1.14
C PRO A 67 5.71 -15.29 -1.88
N THR A 68 6.90 -14.79 -2.24
CA THR A 68 7.07 -13.48 -2.91
C THR A 68 6.27 -13.42 -4.22
N GLU A 69 6.16 -14.55 -4.91
CA GLU A 69 5.44 -14.73 -6.16
C GLU A 69 3.93 -14.50 -6.03
N GLN A 70 3.38 -14.55 -4.81
CA GLN A 70 1.96 -14.30 -4.53
C GLN A 70 1.69 -12.86 -4.08
N ILE A 71 2.71 -12.00 -4.01
CA ILE A 71 2.58 -10.62 -3.54
C ILE A 71 2.74 -9.68 -4.72
N LEU A 72 1.84 -8.70 -4.83
CA LEU A 72 1.96 -7.56 -5.74
C LEU A 72 2.20 -6.30 -4.90
N ALA A 73 3.22 -5.51 -5.23
CA ALA A 73 3.46 -4.20 -4.64
C ALA A 73 3.03 -3.11 -5.64
N GLN A 74 1.92 -2.45 -5.33
CA GLN A 74 1.28 -1.46 -6.22
C GLN A 74 1.27 -0.08 -5.57
N GLY A 75 0.40 0.82 -6.03
CA GLY A 75 0.22 2.16 -5.45
C GLY A 75 -0.13 2.15 -3.96
N SER A 76 -0.29 3.34 -3.37
CA SER A 76 -0.37 3.53 -1.92
C SER A 76 -1.73 3.19 -1.27
N SER A 77 -2.64 2.53 -1.98
CA SER A 77 -3.99 2.22 -1.49
C SER A 77 -4.43 0.83 -1.92
N SER A 78 -4.66 -0.08 -0.95
CA SER A 78 -5.24 -1.40 -1.23
C SER A 78 -6.66 -1.27 -1.79
N LEU A 79 -7.42 -0.28 -1.32
CA LEU A 79 -8.80 -0.05 -1.72
C LEU A 79 -8.93 0.18 -3.24
N THR A 80 -7.88 0.72 -3.88
CA THR A 80 -7.82 0.83 -5.35
C THR A 80 -7.81 -0.54 -6.02
N LEU A 81 -6.98 -1.48 -5.53
CA LEU A 81 -6.91 -2.84 -6.07
C LEU A 81 -8.18 -3.63 -5.76
N GLU A 82 -8.73 -3.47 -4.56
CA GLU A 82 -10.00 -4.09 -4.16
C GLU A 82 -11.13 -3.65 -5.10
N TYR A 83 -11.25 -2.35 -5.35
CA TYR A 83 -12.22 -1.80 -6.30
C TYR A 83 -12.02 -2.36 -7.71
N MET A 84 -10.79 -2.32 -8.24
CA MET A 84 -10.50 -2.81 -9.60
C MET A 84 -10.80 -4.30 -9.75
N THR A 85 -10.51 -5.10 -8.71
CA THR A 85 -10.79 -6.53 -8.71
C THR A 85 -12.30 -6.79 -8.84
N LEU A 86 -13.11 -6.04 -8.07
CA LEU A 86 -14.57 -6.16 -8.13
C LEU A 86 -15.13 -5.63 -9.46
N ASP A 87 -14.63 -4.50 -9.97
CA ASP A 87 -15.06 -3.96 -11.27
C ASP A 87 -14.72 -4.92 -12.42
N PHE A 88 -13.53 -5.52 -12.41
CA PHE A 88 -13.16 -6.52 -13.40
C PHE A 88 -14.04 -7.77 -13.30
N ALA A 89 -14.28 -8.27 -12.09
CA ALA A 89 -15.17 -9.40 -11.89
C ALA A 89 -16.61 -9.10 -12.36
N LYS A 90 -17.10 -7.88 -12.11
CA LYS A 90 -18.41 -7.40 -12.57
C LYS A 90 -18.51 -7.34 -14.09
N ARG A 91 -17.50 -6.80 -14.77
CA ARG A 91 -17.55 -6.52 -16.22
C ARG A 91 -17.13 -7.69 -17.08
N TYR A 92 -16.14 -8.45 -16.64
CA TYR A 92 -15.45 -9.45 -17.44
C TYR A 92 -15.48 -10.85 -16.82
N GLY A 93 -15.78 -10.95 -15.52
CA GLY A 93 -15.80 -12.22 -14.79
C GLY A 93 -14.48 -12.51 -14.08
N THR A 94 -14.36 -13.73 -13.58
CA THR A 94 -13.16 -14.21 -12.88
C THR A 94 -12.50 -15.33 -13.68
N PRO A 95 -11.29 -15.79 -13.31
CA PRO A 95 -10.68 -16.95 -13.96
C PRO A 95 -11.55 -18.23 -13.93
N THR A 96 -12.56 -18.28 -13.07
CA THR A 96 -13.44 -19.45 -12.86
C THR A 96 -14.86 -19.23 -13.37
N GLY A 97 -15.22 -18.07 -13.94
CA GLY A 97 -16.61 -17.79 -14.33
C GLY A 97 -16.81 -16.49 -15.09
N GLY A 98 -17.99 -16.34 -15.70
CA GLY A 98 -18.36 -15.13 -16.45
C GLY A 98 -18.63 -13.90 -15.56
N PRO A 99 -18.99 -12.76 -16.18
CA PRO A 99 -19.27 -11.51 -15.48
C PRO A 99 -20.27 -11.67 -14.32
N TRP A 100 -19.97 -11.07 -13.17
CA TRP A 100 -20.87 -11.11 -12.02
C TRP A 100 -22.12 -10.25 -12.27
N THR A 101 -23.31 -10.80 -12.07
CA THR A 101 -24.61 -10.12 -12.22
C THR A 101 -25.17 -9.65 -10.90
#